data_AF-A0A1F7A9J8-F1
#
_entry.id   AF-A0A1F7A9J8-F1
#
_cell.length_a   1.000
_cell.length_b   1.000
_cell.length_c   1.000
_cell.angle_alpha   90.00
_cell.angle_beta   90.00
_cell.angle_gamma   90.00
#
_symmetry.space_group_name_H-M   'P 1'
#
loop_
_entity.id
_entity.type
_entity.pdbx_description
1 polymer ?
#
loop_
_entity_poly.entity_id
_entity_poly.type
_entity_poly.pdbx_seq_one_letter_code
_entity_poly.pdbx_strand_id
1 'polypeptide(L)'
;MIANELRRLYIDFFAKQHNHKEIKGSSLIPENDPTVLFTTAGMHPLVPFLIGEPHPSGKRIVDVQKCVRTDDIDEVGDDVHLTFFEMLGNWSLGDYFKEEAIKMSYEFLTKSNEDGGLGLAVKKLAVSCFIGDDDAPRDIESAKIWKSFGIPDERIAFLPKKDNWWGPAGKTGPCGPDTEMFYWTGDEEAPEKFDPKTKGWVEIWNDVFMQYNRKDDGTFEPLKQRNVDTGMGFERVFSILNGVKSPFETDLFTDVINEIRLLAGYANPNPEQEKAEHIIADHLRAATFIIGDPCGAVPSNIDQGYIVRRLIRRAVRHARRLGIELEFTRKIAGIIIKNYSDFYTELADNQEKIFEEMSKEEAQFSKTLNKGLAVLHKNISSISDNFCFELFATYGFPPEMTIEELEALGLIRNASQKKSIMEQFEICFKKHQELSRAGAEKKFAGGLADHSVEVTKLHTATHLLHQALRNVLGNHVEQKGSNITNERLRFDFSHPEKMTDEQKIKVEKIVNDQIKAALPVSFEEMTVAEAKKKGAIGLFESKYGDKVKVYAIGDSSKDTVFSMEICGGPHVKNTSELKNFKILKEEACSSGIRRIKAVVGK
;
A
#
# COMPACT_ATOMS: atom_id res chain seq x y z
N MET A 1 19.00 21.53 -14.44
CA MET A 1 19.39 20.56 -13.42
C MET A 1 18.50 19.35 -13.62
N ILE A 2 19.06 18.15 -13.75
CA ILE A 2 18.25 16.91 -13.87
C ILE A 2 17.92 16.35 -12.48
N ALA A 3 16.91 15.50 -12.38
CA ALA A 3 16.38 15.03 -11.08
C ALA A 3 17.46 14.45 -10.13
N ASN A 4 18.35 13.61 -10.65
CA ASN A 4 19.43 13.00 -9.86
C ASN A 4 20.45 14.02 -9.33
N GLU A 5 20.66 15.14 -10.04
CA GLU A 5 21.55 16.20 -9.58
C GLU A 5 20.97 16.87 -8.31
N LEU A 6 19.66 17.12 -8.26
CA LEU A 6 19.04 17.72 -7.09
C LEU A 6 19.08 16.79 -5.87
N ARG A 7 18.78 15.49 -6.05
CA ARG A 7 18.89 14.49 -4.96
C ARG A 7 20.30 14.48 -4.36
N ARG A 8 21.32 14.43 -5.22
CA ARG A 8 22.72 14.39 -4.80
C ARG A 8 23.18 15.71 -4.21
N LEU A 9 22.76 16.85 -4.76
CA LEU A 9 23.05 18.18 -4.24
C LEU A 9 22.58 18.33 -2.79
N TYR A 10 21.34 17.91 -2.50
CA TYR A 10 20.79 17.93 -1.14
C TYR A 10 21.60 17.03 -0.18
N ILE A 11 21.80 15.76 -0.55
CA ILE A 11 22.55 14.81 0.27
C ILE A 11 23.98 15.32 0.52
N ASP A 12 24.67 15.79 -0.51
CA ASP A 12 26.05 16.26 -0.43
C ASP A 12 26.17 17.53 0.41
N PHE A 13 25.20 18.45 0.34
CA PHE A 13 25.16 19.64 1.19
C PHE A 13 25.20 19.23 2.67
N PHE A 14 24.27 18.36 3.11
CA PHE A 14 24.22 17.94 4.50
C PHE A 14 25.36 17.02 4.89
N ALA A 15 25.74 16.07 4.03
CA ALA A 15 26.75 15.08 4.35
C ALA A 15 28.17 15.67 4.37
N LYS A 16 28.51 16.49 3.38
CA LYS A 16 29.87 17.04 3.22
C LYS A 16 30.07 18.35 3.97
N GLN A 17 29.05 19.22 4.05
CA GLN A 17 29.18 20.54 4.69
C GLN A 17 28.71 20.55 6.15
N HIS A 18 27.75 19.68 6.53
CA HIS A 18 27.12 19.70 7.86
C HIS A 18 27.25 18.38 8.65
N ASN A 19 28.11 17.47 8.18
CA ASN A 19 28.46 16.21 8.86
C ASN A 19 27.24 15.31 9.18
N HIS A 20 26.22 15.34 8.33
CA HIS A 20 25.15 14.35 8.39
C HIS A 20 25.61 13.05 7.76
N LYS A 21 25.09 11.92 8.24
CA LYS A 21 25.34 10.63 7.63
C LYS A 21 24.22 10.32 6.63
N GLU A 22 24.57 10.14 5.35
CA GLU A 22 23.62 9.60 4.37
C GLU A 22 23.16 8.22 4.83
N ILE A 23 21.84 8.03 4.90
CA ILE A 23 21.19 6.74 5.13
C ILE A 23 20.36 6.36 3.90
N LYS A 24 20.02 5.08 3.76
CA LYS A 24 19.11 4.65 2.69
C LYS A 24 17.69 4.99 3.12
N GLY A 25 16.91 5.59 2.20
CA GLY A 25 15.46 5.74 2.40
C GLY A 25 14.79 4.39 2.67
N SER A 26 13.81 4.41 3.55
CA SER A 26 13.08 3.22 3.99
C SER A 26 12.09 2.73 2.94
N SER A 27 11.61 1.50 3.15
CA SER A 27 10.53 0.89 2.37
C SER A 27 9.28 1.78 2.36
N LEU A 28 8.56 1.77 1.23
CA LEU A 28 7.22 2.36 1.13
C LEU A 28 6.19 1.67 2.03
N ILE A 29 6.45 0.40 2.38
CA ILE A 29 5.64 -0.38 3.31
C ILE A 29 6.29 -0.30 4.70
N PRO A 30 5.62 0.33 5.69
CA PRO A 30 6.13 0.45 7.04
C PRO A 30 6.36 -0.91 7.70
N GLU A 31 7.47 -1.05 8.42
CA GLU A 31 7.76 -2.24 9.22
C GLU A 31 7.21 -2.02 10.63
N ASN A 32 6.31 -2.89 11.10
CA ASN A 32 5.74 -2.88 12.46
C ASN A 32 4.84 -1.69 12.83
N ASP A 33 4.32 -0.91 11.88
CA ASP A 33 3.31 0.12 12.13
C ASP A 33 1.93 -0.29 11.58
N PRO A 34 0.97 -0.71 12.44
CA PRO A 34 -0.37 -1.09 11.99
C PRO A 34 -1.29 0.10 11.72
N THR A 35 -0.85 1.34 11.95
CA THR A 35 -1.71 2.53 11.90
C THR A 35 -1.77 3.16 10.51
N VAL A 36 -0.77 2.91 9.66
CA VAL A 36 -0.68 3.46 8.30
C VAL A 36 -0.36 2.37 7.28
N LEU A 37 -0.92 2.50 6.08
CA LEU A 37 -0.70 1.54 4.99
C LEU A 37 0.64 1.73 4.29
N PHE A 38 1.09 2.98 4.19
CA PHE A 38 2.32 3.37 3.50
C PHE A 38 3.11 4.38 4.34
N THR A 39 4.40 4.48 4.07
CA THR A 39 5.25 5.57 4.55
C THR A 39 4.78 6.89 3.90
N THR A 40 4.26 7.83 4.69
CA THR A 40 3.68 9.10 4.19
C THR A 40 4.61 10.31 4.36
N ALA A 41 5.69 10.16 5.15
CA ALA A 41 6.65 11.21 5.47
C ALA A 41 8.04 10.62 5.79
N GLY A 42 9.08 11.44 5.61
CA GLY A 42 10.48 11.13 5.91
C GLY A 42 10.73 10.60 7.33
N MET A 43 10.04 11.18 8.31
CA MET A 43 10.25 10.82 9.71
C MET A 43 9.52 9.57 10.19
N HIS A 44 8.55 9.03 9.44
CA HIS A 44 7.77 7.86 9.88
C HIS A 44 8.66 6.67 10.28
N PRO A 45 9.66 6.28 9.49
CA PRO A 45 10.59 5.20 9.86
C PRO A 45 11.53 5.56 11.03
N LEU A 46 11.61 6.85 11.39
CA LEU A 46 12.54 7.38 12.37
C LEU A 46 11.91 7.61 13.76
N VAL A 47 10.61 7.36 13.92
CA VAL A 47 9.87 7.56 15.18
C VAL A 47 10.59 6.97 16.41
N PRO A 48 11.11 5.72 16.39
CA PRO A 48 11.80 5.15 17.55
C PRO A 48 13.00 5.99 18.00
N PHE A 49 13.74 6.56 17.06
CA PHE A 49 14.92 7.37 17.35
C PHE A 49 14.56 8.78 17.82
N LEU A 50 13.44 9.33 17.31
CA LEU A 50 12.90 10.61 17.73
C LEU A 50 12.40 10.60 19.19
N ILE A 51 11.95 9.45 19.69
CA ILE A 51 11.59 9.28 21.12
C ILE A 51 12.79 8.95 22.03
N GLY A 52 14.00 8.83 21.46
CA GLY A 52 15.26 8.75 22.20
C GLY A 52 16.06 7.44 22.04
N GLU A 53 15.65 6.53 21.15
CA GLU A 53 16.51 5.38 20.83
C GLU A 53 17.73 5.81 20.00
N PRO A 54 18.91 5.20 20.21
CA PRO A 54 20.09 5.54 19.43
C PRO A 54 19.97 5.00 18.00
N HIS A 55 20.18 5.87 17.01
CA HIS A 55 20.24 5.47 15.60
C HIS A 55 21.65 4.94 15.24
N PRO A 56 21.78 3.83 14.49
CA PRO A 56 23.08 3.20 14.19
C PRO A 56 24.04 4.11 13.39
N SER A 57 23.51 5.03 12.59
CA SER A 57 24.29 5.99 11.78
C SER A 57 24.68 7.27 12.53
N GLY A 58 24.39 7.38 13.84
CA GLY A 58 24.65 8.56 14.65
C GLY A 58 23.45 9.51 14.75
N LYS A 59 23.70 10.75 15.19
CA LYS A 59 22.64 11.72 15.55
C LYS A 59 22.25 12.71 14.46
N ARG A 60 23.05 12.81 13.39
CA ARG A 60 22.78 13.67 12.23
C ARG A 60 22.66 12.76 11.02
N ILE A 61 21.49 12.70 10.41
CA ILE A 61 21.22 11.80 9.28
C ILE A 61 20.50 12.55 8.16
N VAL A 62 20.70 12.13 6.91
CA VAL A 62 20.08 12.72 5.72
C VAL A 62 19.70 11.61 4.74
N ASP A 63 18.56 11.74 4.07
CA ASP A 63 18.16 10.84 2.99
C ASP A 63 17.21 11.50 1.97
N VAL A 64 16.79 10.67 1.02
CA VAL A 64 15.62 10.91 0.17
C VAL A 64 14.63 9.77 0.43
N GLN A 65 13.52 10.09 1.08
CA GLN A 65 12.48 9.13 1.43
C GLN A 65 11.38 9.11 0.36
N LYS A 66 11.10 7.91 -0.15
CA LYS A 66 9.91 7.63 -0.97
C LYS A 66 8.66 7.72 -0.11
N CYS A 67 7.64 8.45 -0.54
CA CYS A 67 6.39 8.63 0.20
C CYS A 67 5.18 8.29 -0.69
N VAL A 68 4.13 7.76 -0.07
CA VAL A 68 2.81 7.59 -0.71
C VAL A 68 1.73 8.20 0.19
N ARG A 69 0.89 9.07 -0.37
CA ARG A 69 -0.28 9.65 0.30
C ARG A 69 -1.57 9.21 -0.39
N THR A 70 -2.41 8.49 0.34
CA THR A 70 -3.68 7.97 -0.19
C THR A 70 -4.79 9.00 -0.20
N ASP A 71 -4.70 10.01 0.66
CA ASP A 71 -5.71 11.05 0.80
C ASP A 71 -5.72 11.99 -0.43
N ASP A 72 -4.56 12.14 -1.09
CA ASP A 72 -4.39 13.00 -2.25
C ASP A 72 -4.84 12.35 -3.57
N ILE A 73 -5.11 11.03 -3.59
CA ILE A 73 -5.45 10.27 -4.81
C ILE A 73 -6.60 10.92 -5.61
N ASP A 74 -7.58 11.49 -4.91
CA ASP A 74 -8.74 12.11 -5.56
C ASP A 74 -8.43 13.51 -6.13
N GLU A 75 -7.44 14.20 -5.59
CA GLU A 75 -6.99 15.53 -6.04
C GLU A 75 -5.97 15.46 -7.19
N VAL A 76 -5.26 14.33 -7.35
CA VAL A 76 -4.34 14.09 -8.47
C VAL A 76 -5.04 14.38 -9.81
N GLY A 77 -4.31 15.07 -10.68
CA GLY A 77 -4.79 15.58 -11.96
C GLY A 77 -4.80 17.11 -12.04
N ASP A 78 -4.52 17.79 -10.93
CA ASP A 78 -4.13 19.19 -10.93
C ASP A 78 -2.61 19.37 -11.15
N ASP A 79 -2.11 20.58 -10.90
CA ASP A 79 -0.72 20.95 -11.17
C ASP A 79 0.26 20.58 -10.04
N VAL A 80 -0.20 20.09 -8.88
CA VAL A 80 0.65 20.01 -7.68
C VAL A 80 0.50 18.73 -6.84
N HIS A 81 -0.62 18.01 -6.94
CA HIS A 81 -0.87 16.81 -6.13
C HIS A 81 -0.32 15.56 -6.81
N LEU A 82 0.31 14.71 -6.00
CA LEU A 82 0.92 13.46 -6.41
C LEU A 82 0.58 12.37 -5.39
N THR A 83 0.31 11.15 -5.86
CA THR A 83 0.11 10.00 -4.98
C THR A 83 1.43 9.55 -4.38
N PHE A 84 2.46 9.46 -5.24
CA PHE A 84 3.83 9.14 -4.86
C PHE A 84 4.68 10.39 -5.03
N PHE A 85 5.56 10.66 -4.08
CA PHE A 85 6.53 11.76 -4.19
C PHE A 85 7.76 11.45 -3.35
N GLU A 86 8.81 12.23 -3.56
CA GLU A 86 10.04 12.11 -2.78
C GLU A 86 10.13 13.26 -1.76
N MET A 87 10.43 12.90 -0.53
CA MET A 87 10.68 13.84 0.55
C MET A 87 12.16 13.80 0.88
N LEU A 88 12.88 14.91 0.63
CA LEU A 88 14.26 15.03 1.07
C LEU A 88 14.26 15.48 2.52
N GLY A 89 14.95 14.74 3.37
CA GLY A 89 14.94 15.01 4.81
C GLY A 89 16.33 14.97 5.42
N ASN A 90 16.54 15.82 6.41
CA ASN A 90 17.67 15.78 7.32
C ASN A 90 17.15 15.84 8.75
N TRP A 91 17.78 15.08 9.65
CA TRP A 91 17.33 14.95 11.03
C TRP A 91 18.42 15.21 12.04
N SER A 92 18.04 15.91 13.10
CA SER A 92 18.77 15.98 14.37
C SER A 92 18.09 15.08 15.39
N LEU A 93 18.81 14.06 15.85
CA LEU A 93 18.37 13.15 16.91
C LEU A 93 19.02 13.57 18.23
N GLY A 94 18.64 14.74 18.74
CA GLY A 94 19.19 15.30 19.99
C GLY A 94 20.57 15.93 19.87
N ASP A 95 20.91 16.54 18.71
CA ASP A 95 22.22 17.16 18.49
C ASP A 95 22.16 18.68 18.29
N TYR A 96 21.42 19.14 17.27
CA TYR A 96 21.13 20.56 17.02
C TYR A 96 19.62 20.85 17.05
N PHE A 97 19.25 22.13 17.04
CA PHE A 97 17.85 22.59 17.07
C PHE A 97 17.64 23.81 16.16
N LYS A 98 16.68 24.69 16.48
CA LYS A 98 16.18 25.80 15.65
C LYS A 98 17.25 26.65 14.95
N GLU A 99 18.22 27.21 15.68
CA GLU A 99 19.19 28.14 15.10
C GLU A 99 20.04 27.49 14.00
N GLU A 100 20.59 26.30 14.26
CA GLU A 100 21.39 25.58 13.28
C GLU A 100 20.53 25.03 12.14
N ALA A 101 19.35 24.51 12.44
CA ALA A 101 18.40 23.98 11.44
C ALA A 101 18.02 25.07 10.42
N ILE A 102 17.47 26.18 10.89
CA ILE A 102 17.03 27.29 10.04
C ILE A 102 18.20 27.88 9.26
N LYS A 103 19.40 27.95 9.86
CA LYS A 103 20.60 28.39 9.15
C LYS A 103 20.92 27.46 7.98
N MET A 104 20.94 26.15 8.19
CA MET A 104 21.19 25.17 7.12
C MET A 104 20.11 25.25 6.04
N SER A 105 18.84 25.37 6.43
CA SER A 105 17.72 25.52 5.50
C SER A 105 17.85 26.78 4.65
N TYR A 106 18.13 27.93 5.28
CA TYR A 106 18.37 29.19 4.57
C TYR A 106 19.57 29.09 3.62
N GLU A 107 20.70 28.55 4.09
CA GLU A 107 21.91 28.40 3.29
C GLU A 107 21.68 27.50 2.08
N PHE A 108 21.03 26.35 2.26
CA PHE A 108 20.72 25.44 1.16
C PHE A 108 19.79 26.11 0.13
N LEU A 109 18.75 26.83 0.57
CA LEU A 109 17.84 27.50 -0.35
C LEU A 109 18.52 28.62 -1.16
N THR A 110 19.44 29.37 -0.54
CA THR A 110 19.87 30.68 -1.10
C THR A 110 21.29 30.70 -1.66
N LYS A 111 22.21 29.84 -1.18
CA LYS A 111 23.57 29.73 -1.75
C LYS A 111 23.49 29.34 -3.21
N SER A 112 24.46 29.77 -4.00
CA SER A 112 24.53 29.39 -5.42
C SER A 112 24.69 27.86 -5.57
N ASN A 113 24.34 27.33 -6.75
CA ASN A 113 24.57 25.92 -7.05
C ASN A 113 26.06 25.54 -6.97
N GLU A 114 26.96 26.48 -7.28
CA GLU A 114 28.41 26.29 -7.18
C GLU A 114 28.87 26.16 -5.71
N ASP A 115 28.18 26.83 -4.79
CA ASP A 115 28.41 26.76 -3.34
C ASP A 115 27.62 25.63 -2.65
N GLY A 116 26.90 24.82 -3.43
CA GLY A 116 26.12 23.67 -2.94
C GLY A 116 24.70 24.00 -2.47
N GLY A 117 24.15 25.17 -2.80
CA GLY A 117 22.74 25.52 -2.56
C GLY A 117 21.89 25.50 -3.83
N LEU A 118 20.66 26.01 -3.76
CA LEU A 118 19.68 26.05 -4.84
C LEU A 118 19.64 27.37 -5.63
N GLY A 119 20.31 28.40 -5.14
CA GLY A 119 20.37 29.72 -5.76
C GLY A 119 19.04 30.48 -5.76
N LEU A 120 18.11 30.16 -4.86
CA LEU A 120 16.80 30.80 -4.83
C LEU A 120 16.89 32.25 -4.36
N ALA A 121 16.23 33.14 -5.10
CA ALA A 121 16.19 34.56 -4.77
C ALA A 121 15.48 34.82 -3.43
N VAL A 122 16.18 35.40 -2.47
CA VAL A 122 15.66 35.73 -1.11
C VAL A 122 14.36 36.55 -1.16
N LYS A 123 14.24 37.50 -2.10
CA LYS A 123 13.02 38.33 -2.25
C LYS A 123 11.74 37.55 -2.58
N LYS A 124 11.89 36.30 -3.03
CA LYS A 124 10.79 35.38 -3.35
C LYS A 124 10.54 34.35 -2.25
N LEU A 125 11.27 34.40 -1.13
CA LEU A 125 11.06 33.53 0.03
C LEU A 125 10.11 34.18 1.03
N ALA A 126 9.21 33.38 1.59
CA ALA A 126 8.40 33.69 2.76
C ALA A 126 8.43 32.51 3.72
N VAL A 127 8.09 32.73 4.99
CA VAL A 127 8.05 31.67 6.00
C VAL A 127 6.83 31.76 6.88
N SER A 128 6.39 30.63 7.41
CA SER A 128 5.37 30.54 8.45
C SER A 128 6.00 30.07 9.78
N CYS A 129 5.40 30.44 10.91
CA CYS A 129 5.80 30.04 12.26
C CYS A 129 4.57 29.81 13.12
N PHE A 130 4.65 28.95 14.12
CA PHE A 130 3.52 28.69 15.01
C PHE A 130 3.07 29.93 15.83
N ILE A 131 1.78 30.27 15.76
CA ILE A 131 1.20 31.44 16.45
C ILE A 131 1.09 31.25 17.98
N GLY A 132 1.18 30.02 18.48
CA GLY A 132 0.94 29.71 19.88
C GLY A 132 -0.52 29.42 20.19
N ASP A 133 -0.74 28.60 21.22
CA ASP A 133 -2.05 28.36 21.84
C ASP A 133 -1.87 27.90 23.30
N ASP A 134 -2.91 27.32 23.90
CA ASP A 134 -2.90 26.87 25.28
C ASP A 134 -1.90 25.72 25.55
N ASP A 135 -1.49 24.97 24.52
CA ASP A 135 -0.56 23.83 24.68
C ASP A 135 0.90 24.25 24.52
N ALA A 136 1.19 25.26 23.70
CA ALA A 136 2.55 25.68 23.39
C ALA A 136 2.67 27.16 23.03
N PRO A 137 3.80 27.82 23.40
CA PRO A 137 3.98 29.24 23.14
C PRO A 137 4.17 29.55 21.65
N ARG A 138 3.91 30.80 21.28
CA ARG A 138 4.22 31.35 19.97
C ARG A 138 5.71 31.19 19.63
N ASP A 139 6.02 30.75 18.41
CA ASP A 139 7.40 30.52 17.98
C ASP A 139 8.12 31.81 17.54
N ILE A 140 8.41 32.66 18.52
CA ILE A 140 9.16 33.90 18.31
C ILE A 140 10.64 33.64 18.01
N GLU A 141 11.17 32.49 18.43
CA GLU A 141 12.57 32.13 18.23
C GLU A 141 12.87 31.92 16.74
N SER A 142 12.10 31.06 16.06
CA SER A 142 12.26 30.78 14.64
C SER A 142 12.08 32.05 13.79
N ALA A 143 11.06 32.86 14.10
CA ALA A 143 10.82 34.14 13.42
C ALA A 143 12.01 35.11 13.52
N LYS A 144 12.66 35.20 14.69
CA LYS A 144 13.85 36.05 14.88
C LYS A 144 15.05 35.53 14.08
N ILE A 145 15.23 34.22 14.01
CA ILE A 145 16.32 33.60 13.25
C ILE A 145 16.13 33.88 11.76
N TRP A 146 14.94 33.64 11.19
CA TRP A 146 14.63 33.98 9.79
C TRP A 146 14.84 35.46 9.48
N LYS A 147 14.41 36.36 10.38
CA LYS A 147 14.64 37.80 10.24
C LYS A 147 16.12 38.16 10.18
N SER A 148 16.96 37.47 10.96
CA SER A 148 18.41 37.69 10.95
C SER A 148 19.06 37.34 9.61
N PHE A 149 18.43 36.46 8.82
CA PHE A 149 18.84 36.11 7.45
C PHE A 149 18.20 37.00 6.37
N GLY A 150 17.50 38.06 6.76
CA GLY A 150 16.97 39.07 5.83
C GLY A 150 15.57 38.77 5.29
N ILE A 151 14.82 37.83 5.88
CA ILE A 151 13.39 37.69 5.61
C ILE A 151 12.65 38.83 6.34
N PRO A 152 11.92 39.71 5.64
CA PRO A 152 11.24 40.85 6.27
C PRO A 152 10.04 40.40 7.11
N ASP A 153 9.62 41.23 8.07
CA ASP A 153 8.51 40.87 8.99
C ASP A 153 7.21 40.57 8.23
N GLU A 154 6.96 41.27 7.12
CA GLU A 154 5.80 41.11 6.25
C GLU A 154 5.79 39.75 5.52
N ARG A 155 6.92 39.05 5.50
CA ARG A 155 7.13 37.71 4.92
C ARG A 155 7.15 36.59 5.97
N ILE A 156 6.95 36.91 7.24
CA ILE A 156 6.88 35.94 8.34
C ILE A 156 5.44 35.89 8.86
N ALA A 157 4.68 34.87 8.43
CA ALA A 157 3.33 34.66 8.92
C ALA A 157 3.33 33.84 10.21
N PHE A 158 2.40 34.13 11.12
CA PHE A 158 2.15 33.28 12.28
C PHE A 158 0.83 32.54 12.09
N LEU A 159 0.87 31.21 11.95
CA LEU A 159 -0.30 30.39 11.63
C LEU A 159 -0.72 29.50 12.80
N PRO A 160 -2.01 29.11 12.88
CA PRO A 160 -2.53 28.24 13.95
C PRO A 160 -1.97 26.81 13.87
N LYS A 161 -2.22 26.03 14.93
CA LYS A 161 -1.76 24.64 15.09
C LYS A 161 -2.10 23.72 13.91
N LYS A 162 -3.22 23.96 13.22
CA LYS A 162 -3.57 23.14 12.04
C LYS A 162 -2.62 23.32 10.84
N ASP A 163 -1.86 24.42 10.83
CA ASP A 163 -0.95 24.78 9.74
C ASP A 163 0.51 24.68 10.23
N ASN A 164 0.84 25.24 11.42
CA ASN A 164 2.21 25.22 11.96
C ASN A 164 2.41 24.34 13.20
N TRP A 165 1.99 23.08 13.12
CA TRP A 165 2.30 22.09 14.14
C TRP A 165 2.27 20.70 13.54
N TRP A 166 3.34 19.96 13.75
CA TRP A 166 3.43 18.60 13.25
C TRP A 166 3.20 17.58 14.37
N GLY A 167 2.30 16.65 14.08
CA GLY A 167 2.22 15.36 14.76
C GLY A 167 1.34 15.28 16.02
N PRO A 168 1.36 14.10 16.66
CA PRO A 168 2.12 12.91 16.22
C PRO A 168 1.52 12.21 15.00
N ALA A 169 2.29 11.34 14.34
CA ALA A 169 1.83 10.49 13.23
C ALA A 169 0.62 9.61 13.61
N GLY A 170 0.56 9.19 14.89
CA GLY A 170 -0.52 8.39 15.45
C GLY A 170 -1.36 9.15 16.48
N LYS A 171 -1.93 8.41 17.44
CA LYS A 171 -2.62 9.04 18.59
C LYS A 171 -1.64 9.62 19.61
N THR A 172 -0.44 9.06 19.68
CA THR A 172 0.63 9.41 20.60
C THR A 172 1.97 9.48 19.87
N GLY A 173 2.94 10.15 20.48
CA GLY A 173 4.30 10.22 19.95
C GLY A 173 4.88 11.63 19.89
N PRO A 174 6.06 11.78 19.27
CA PRO A 174 6.78 13.03 19.19
C PRO A 174 6.04 14.03 18.28
N CYS A 175 6.04 15.29 18.70
CA CYS A 175 5.37 16.40 18.02
C CYS A 175 5.99 17.75 18.42
N GLY A 176 5.63 18.80 17.69
CA GLY A 176 6.08 20.14 18.01
C GLY A 176 5.66 21.20 16.98
N PRO A 177 5.96 22.48 17.27
CA PRO A 177 5.79 23.53 16.29
C PRO A 177 6.78 23.34 15.14
N ASP A 178 6.44 23.87 13.99
CA ASP A 178 7.32 23.92 12.85
C ASP A 178 7.37 25.34 12.24
N THR A 179 8.30 25.49 11.30
CA THR A 179 8.37 26.63 10.39
C THR A 179 8.38 26.09 8.98
N GLU A 180 7.53 26.63 8.10
CA GLU A 180 7.48 26.22 6.70
C GLU A 180 8.03 27.32 5.81
N MET A 181 8.72 26.93 4.75
CA MET A 181 9.34 27.80 3.77
C MET A 181 8.51 27.78 2.49
N PHE A 182 8.15 28.96 2.02
CA PHE A 182 7.36 29.17 0.81
C PHE A 182 8.18 29.92 -0.23
N TYR A 183 7.97 29.57 -1.49
CA TYR A 183 8.58 30.25 -2.63
C TYR A 183 7.51 30.80 -3.58
N TRP A 184 7.74 32.02 -4.08
CA TRP A 184 6.86 32.66 -5.04
C TRP A 184 7.12 32.19 -6.48
N THR A 185 6.12 31.52 -7.06
CA THR A 185 6.12 30.98 -8.43
C THR A 185 5.22 31.76 -9.38
N GLY A 186 4.57 32.83 -8.92
CA GLY A 186 3.77 33.69 -9.79
C GLY A 186 4.61 34.44 -10.83
N ASP A 187 3.96 34.77 -11.94
CA ASP A 187 4.60 35.45 -13.08
C ASP A 187 4.98 36.92 -12.75
N GLU A 188 4.34 37.50 -11.73
CA GLU A 188 4.59 38.86 -11.22
C GLU A 188 5.66 38.89 -10.11
N GLU A 189 5.98 40.10 -9.61
CA GLU A 189 6.81 40.21 -8.40
C GLU A 189 6.11 39.61 -7.17
N ALA A 190 6.88 39.07 -6.24
CA ALA A 190 6.33 38.47 -5.03
C ALA A 190 5.56 39.53 -4.21
N PRO A 191 4.28 39.31 -3.85
CA PRO A 191 3.43 40.35 -3.22
C PRO A 191 3.99 40.78 -1.87
N GLU A 192 4.32 42.05 -1.56
CA GLU A 192 5.06 42.45 -0.34
C GLU A 192 4.68 41.72 0.96
N LYS A 193 3.37 41.59 1.22
CA LYS A 193 2.83 40.84 2.37
C LYS A 193 2.57 39.38 2.00
N PHE A 194 3.11 38.46 2.80
CA PHE A 194 2.86 37.03 2.66
C PHE A 194 1.46 36.65 3.18
N ASP A 195 0.76 35.83 2.39
CA ASP A 195 -0.42 35.07 2.79
C ASP A 195 -0.33 33.69 2.12
N PRO A 196 -0.21 32.58 2.88
CA PRO A 196 -0.06 31.23 2.34
C PRO A 196 -1.25 30.80 1.46
N LYS A 197 -2.40 31.47 1.56
CA LYS A 197 -3.57 31.16 0.71
C LYS A 197 -3.52 31.83 -0.65
N THR A 198 -2.61 32.78 -0.85
CA THR A 198 -2.47 33.45 -2.14
C THR A 198 -1.84 32.50 -3.16
N LYS A 199 -2.54 32.25 -4.27
CA LYS A 199 -2.03 31.45 -5.39
C LYS A 199 -0.68 32.01 -5.86
N GLY A 200 0.27 31.11 -6.06
CA GLY A 200 1.66 31.45 -6.41
C GLY A 200 2.64 31.32 -5.24
N TRP A 201 2.17 31.26 -3.99
CA TRP A 201 3.02 30.76 -2.90
C TRP A 201 2.95 29.24 -2.87
N VAL A 202 4.10 28.60 -3.03
CA VAL A 202 4.24 27.15 -2.94
C VAL A 202 5.11 26.84 -1.74
N GLU A 203 4.58 26.03 -0.82
CA GLU A 203 5.33 25.45 0.28
C GLU A 203 6.34 24.44 -0.30
N ILE A 204 7.63 24.66 -0.01
CA ILE A 204 8.72 23.88 -0.59
C ILE A 204 9.44 23.00 0.45
N TRP A 205 9.41 23.38 1.72
CA TRP A 205 10.15 22.71 2.79
C TRP A 205 9.59 23.12 4.16
N ASN A 206 9.68 22.24 5.15
CA ASN A 206 9.40 22.56 6.55
C ASN A 206 10.49 22.06 7.50
N ASP A 207 10.70 22.78 8.61
CA ASP A 207 11.53 22.39 9.75
C ASP A 207 10.65 22.19 10.99
N VAL A 208 10.44 20.94 11.39
CA VAL A 208 9.69 20.54 12.58
C VAL A 208 10.59 20.46 13.80
N PHE A 209 10.22 21.19 14.84
CA PHE A 209 10.96 21.26 16.09
C PHE A 209 10.32 20.39 17.17
N MET A 210 10.53 19.09 17.05
CA MET A 210 9.94 18.11 17.98
C MET A 210 10.54 18.27 19.37
N GLN A 211 9.71 18.72 20.30
CA GLN A 211 10.09 18.95 21.70
C GLN A 211 9.01 18.49 22.69
N TYR A 212 7.90 17.96 22.19
CA TYR A 212 6.79 17.44 22.99
C TYR A 212 6.43 16.01 22.58
N ASN A 213 5.96 15.22 23.53
CA ASN A 213 5.36 13.91 23.33
C ASN A 213 3.88 14.02 23.68
N ARG A 214 2.99 13.67 22.75
CA ARG A 214 1.56 13.61 23.00
C ARG A 214 1.20 12.26 23.63
N LYS A 215 0.48 12.30 24.75
CA LYS A 215 -0.03 11.12 25.45
C LYS A 215 -1.43 10.74 25.01
N ASP A 216 -1.85 9.51 25.36
CA ASP A 216 -3.15 8.95 24.97
C ASP A 216 -4.34 9.78 25.49
N ASP A 217 -4.15 10.50 26.60
CA ASP A 217 -5.14 11.41 27.20
C ASP A 217 -5.18 12.79 26.49
N GLY A 218 -4.37 12.99 25.46
CA GLY A 218 -4.26 14.22 24.69
C GLY A 218 -3.30 15.25 25.28
N THR A 219 -2.70 15.02 26.45
CA THR A 219 -1.75 15.96 27.07
C THR A 219 -0.38 15.89 26.42
N PHE A 220 0.37 17.00 26.51
CA PHE A 220 1.74 17.10 26.01
C PHE A 220 2.74 17.12 27.16
N GLU A 221 3.80 16.34 27.04
CA GLU A 221 4.94 16.36 27.96
C GLU A 221 6.24 16.65 27.18
N PRO A 222 7.27 17.27 27.80
CA PRO A 222 8.54 17.48 27.11
C PRO A 222 9.20 16.16 26.67
N LEU A 223 9.74 16.10 25.45
CA LEU A 223 10.55 14.97 25.00
C LEU A 223 11.88 14.91 25.76
N LYS A 224 12.43 13.70 25.92
CA LYS A 224 13.74 13.46 26.53
C LYS A 224 14.88 14.18 25.81
N GLN A 225 14.74 14.33 24.49
CA GLN A 225 15.65 15.06 23.63
C GLN A 225 14.85 15.93 22.67
N ARG A 226 15.41 17.07 22.28
CA ARG A 226 14.84 17.91 21.23
C ARG A 226 15.35 17.41 19.89
N ASN A 227 14.44 17.22 18.93
CA ASN A 227 14.80 16.75 17.60
C ASN A 227 14.44 17.81 16.56
N VAL A 228 15.11 17.70 15.42
CA VAL A 228 14.72 18.40 14.19
C VAL A 228 14.37 17.34 13.17
N ASP A 229 13.21 17.50 12.56
CA ASP A 229 12.75 16.73 11.41
C ASP A 229 12.45 17.73 10.30
N THR A 230 12.89 17.46 9.07
CA THR A 230 12.62 18.35 7.95
C THR A 230 12.04 17.56 6.78
N GLY A 231 11.14 18.16 6.01
CA GLY A 231 10.59 17.55 4.80
C GLY A 231 10.58 18.52 3.62
N MET A 232 11.53 18.39 2.69
CA MET A 232 11.51 19.14 1.44
C MET A 232 10.77 18.32 0.38
N GLY A 233 9.76 18.93 -0.27
CA GLY A 233 9.03 18.28 -1.36
C GLY A 233 9.84 18.33 -2.66
N PHE A 234 10.41 17.19 -3.07
CA PHE A 234 11.31 17.11 -4.23
C PHE A 234 10.66 17.65 -5.50
N GLU A 235 9.49 17.13 -5.87
CA GLU A 235 8.81 17.50 -7.12
C GLU A 235 8.47 18.98 -7.20
N ARG A 236 8.06 19.59 -6.08
CA ARG A 236 7.74 21.03 -6.01
C ARG A 236 8.98 21.87 -6.24
N VAL A 237 10.06 21.58 -5.50
CA VAL A 237 11.34 22.30 -5.63
C VAL A 237 11.92 22.09 -7.02
N PHE A 238 11.87 20.88 -7.55
CA PHE A 238 12.39 20.57 -8.87
C PHE A 238 11.65 21.31 -9.99
N SER A 239 10.32 21.45 -9.88
CA SER A 239 9.52 22.26 -10.81
C SER A 239 9.96 23.72 -10.80
N ILE A 240 10.14 24.28 -9.60
CA ILE A 240 10.60 25.67 -9.40
C ILE A 240 11.98 25.89 -10.03
N LEU A 241 12.92 24.98 -9.80
CA LEU A 241 14.29 25.08 -10.34
C LEU A 241 14.34 24.95 -11.86
N ASN A 242 13.38 24.26 -12.46
CA ASN A 242 13.24 24.16 -13.91
C ASN A 242 12.36 25.27 -14.51
N GLY A 243 11.81 26.16 -13.69
CA GLY A 243 10.98 27.28 -14.13
C GLY A 243 9.61 26.86 -14.68
N VAL A 244 9.11 25.69 -14.28
CA VAL A 244 7.80 25.14 -14.70
C VAL A 244 6.81 25.17 -13.54
N LYS A 245 5.51 25.16 -13.84
CA LYS A 245 4.45 25.32 -12.83
C LYS A 245 4.03 24.00 -12.21
N SER A 246 4.24 22.90 -12.95
CA SER A 246 3.82 21.57 -12.57
C SER A 246 4.98 20.56 -12.68
N PRO A 247 5.07 19.57 -11.78
CA PRO A 247 6.06 18.51 -11.89
C PRO A 247 5.84 17.67 -13.15
N PHE A 248 4.62 17.63 -13.68
CA PHE A 248 4.28 16.95 -14.94
C PHE A 248 5.01 17.54 -16.16
N GLU A 249 5.53 18.77 -16.06
CA GLU A 249 6.32 19.43 -17.10
C GLU A 249 7.84 19.13 -17.01
N THR A 250 8.26 18.34 -16.01
CA THR A 250 9.67 17.99 -15.78
C THR A 250 10.04 16.62 -16.35
N ASP A 251 11.34 16.32 -16.42
CA ASP A 251 11.87 15.03 -16.89
C ASP A 251 11.40 13.81 -16.06
N LEU A 252 10.83 14.05 -14.88
CA LEU A 252 10.15 13.04 -14.06
C LEU A 252 8.93 12.43 -14.77
N PHE A 253 8.28 13.19 -15.66
CA PHE A 253 6.99 12.83 -16.25
C PHE A 253 6.90 13.03 -17.75
N THR A 254 7.70 13.91 -18.35
CA THR A 254 7.58 14.26 -19.78
C THR A 254 7.67 13.04 -20.70
N ASP A 255 8.55 12.08 -20.41
CA ASP A 255 8.67 10.84 -21.20
C ASP A 255 7.41 9.98 -21.11
N VAL A 256 6.81 9.88 -19.92
CA VAL A 256 5.57 9.14 -19.68
C VAL A 256 4.39 9.83 -20.38
N ILE A 257 4.28 11.16 -20.24
CA ILE A 257 3.20 11.94 -20.87
C ILE A 257 3.29 11.88 -22.39
N ASN A 258 4.49 12.01 -22.96
CA ASN A 258 4.71 11.88 -24.39
C ASN A 258 4.28 10.50 -24.91
N GLU A 259 4.56 9.43 -24.14
CA GLU A 259 4.10 8.09 -24.49
C GLU A 259 2.58 7.95 -24.39
N ILE A 260 1.93 8.51 -23.37
CA ILE A 260 0.47 8.52 -23.24
C ILE A 260 -0.17 9.22 -24.44
N ARG A 261 0.33 10.41 -24.81
CA ARG A 261 -0.13 11.20 -25.96
C ARG A 261 0.04 10.44 -27.28
N LEU A 262 1.18 9.78 -27.45
CA LEU A 262 1.46 8.93 -28.62
C LEU A 262 0.43 7.79 -28.73
N LEU A 263 0.14 7.09 -27.63
CA LEU A 263 -0.82 6.00 -27.60
C LEU A 263 -2.27 6.48 -27.82
N ALA A 264 -2.59 7.68 -27.33
CA ALA A 264 -3.91 8.27 -27.50
C ALA A 264 -4.12 8.93 -28.87
N GLY A 265 -3.05 9.13 -29.66
CA GLY A 265 -3.14 9.64 -31.02
C GLY A 265 -3.37 11.16 -31.12
N TYR A 266 -2.93 11.93 -30.13
CA TYR A 266 -2.99 13.40 -30.18
C TYR A 266 -1.70 14.04 -29.66
N ALA A 267 -1.38 15.25 -30.14
CA ALA A 267 -0.17 15.98 -29.74
C ALA A 267 -0.45 17.07 -28.70
N ASN A 268 -1.59 17.77 -28.82
CA ASN A 268 -1.96 18.88 -27.95
C ASN A 268 -3.23 18.50 -27.18
N PRO A 269 -3.15 18.24 -25.86
CA PRO A 269 -4.32 17.93 -25.06
C PRO A 269 -5.21 19.17 -24.86
N ASN A 270 -6.50 18.93 -24.71
CA ASN A 270 -7.38 19.87 -24.01
C ASN A 270 -7.28 19.66 -22.48
N PRO A 271 -7.85 20.56 -21.64
CA PRO A 271 -7.70 20.46 -20.19
C PRO A 271 -8.16 19.14 -19.55
N GLU A 272 -9.21 18.50 -20.09
CA GLU A 272 -9.66 17.20 -19.59
C GLU A 272 -8.71 16.06 -19.98
N GLN A 273 -8.10 16.16 -21.15
CA GLN A 273 -7.08 15.21 -21.60
C GLN A 273 -5.80 15.34 -20.76
N GLU A 274 -5.36 16.58 -20.51
CA GLU A 274 -4.20 16.89 -19.67
C GLU A 274 -4.38 16.35 -18.24
N LYS A 275 -5.55 16.62 -17.63
CA LYS A 275 -5.90 16.04 -16.33
C LYS A 275 -5.83 14.51 -16.33
N ALA A 276 -6.31 13.85 -17.39
CA ALA A 276 -6.24 12.41 -17.51
C ALA A 276 -4.79 11.90 -17.69
N GLU A 277 -3.94 12.61 -18.43
CA GLU A 277 -2.51 12.31 -18.57
C GLU A 277 -1.81 12.34 -17.22
N HIS A 278 -2.04 13.39 -16.42
CA HIS A 278 -1.47 13.55 -15.08
C HIS A 278 -1.86 12.38 -14.16
N ILE A 279 -3.15 12.02 -14.14
CA ILE A 279 -3.66 10.90 -13.34
C ILE A 279 -3.01 9.58 -13.76
N ILE A 280 -2.93 9.31 -15.07
CA ILE A 280 -2.31 8.07 -15.58
C ILE A 280 -0.83 8.02 -15.19
N ALA A 281 -0.11 9.12 -15.40
CA ALA A 281 1.32 9.19 -15.18
C ALA A 281 1.68 9.03 -13.69
N ASP A 282 1.01 9.78 -12.81
CA ASP A 282 1.22 9.68 -11.36
C ASP A 282 0.85 8.29 -10.82
N HIS A 283 -0.33 7.78 -11.14
CA HIS A 283 -0.80 6.53 -10.56
C HIS A 283 0.03 5.32 -11.02
N LEU A 284 0.47 5.30 -12.27
CA LEU A 284 1.37 4.24 -12.75
C LEU A 284 2.78 4.39 -12.19
N ARG A 285 3.25 5.62 -11.92
CA ARG A 285 4.49 5.86 -11.17
C ARG A 285 4.37 5.30 -9.75
N ALA A 286 3.33 5.67 -9.01
CA ALA A 286 3.07 5.17 -7.66
C ALA A 286 2.96 3.63 -7.62
N ALA A 287 2.18 3.03 -8.51
CA ALA A 287 2.05 1.57 -8.59
C ALA A 287 3.39 0.88 -8.91
N THR A 288 4.20 1.44 -9.82
CA THR A 288 5.54 0.93 -10.16
C THR A 288 6.44 0.90 -8.94
N PHE A 289 6.49 2.01 -8.19
CA PHE A 289 7.28 2.11 -6.97
C PHE A 289 6.79 1.18 -5.86
N ILE A 290 5.47 1.06 -5.65
CA ILE A 290 4.93 0.17 -4.61
C ILE A 290 5.20 -1.31 -4.94
N ILE A 291 5.03 -1.73 -6.20
CA ILE A 291 5.28 -3.14 -6.59
C ILE A 291 6.78 -3.47 -6.55
N GLY A 292 7.60 -2.51 -6.99
CA GLY A 292 9.05 -2.61 -7.07
C GLY A 292 9.78 -2.45 -5.74
N ASP A 293 9.10 -2.01 -4.68
CA ASP A 293 9.68 -1.90 -3.36
C ASP A 293 10.11 -3.30 -2.82
N PRO A 294 11.21 -3.41 -2.04
CA PRO A 294 11.64 -4.69 -1.45
C PRO A 294 10.58 -5.38 -0.59
N CYS A 295 9.75 -4.62 0.12
CA CYS A 295 8.60 -5.13 0.88
C CYS A 295 7.29 -4.95 0.09
N GLY A 296 7.39 -4.68 -1.21
CA GLY A 296 6.34 -4.13 -2.05
C GLY A 296 5.09 -4.97 -2.18
N ALA A 297 3.95 -4.29 -2.18
CA ALA A 297 2.62 -4.88 -2.31
C ALA A 297 2.24 -5.12 -3.78
N VAL A 298 1.45 -6.17 -4.03
CA VAL A 298 0.89 -6.50 -5.35
C VAL A 298 -0.63 -6.28 -5.36
N PRO A 299 -1.27 -6.09 -6.54
CA PRO A 299 -2.71 -5.87 -6.63
C PRO A 299 -3.54 -6.95 -5.91
N SER A 300 -4.38 -6.52 -4.95
CA SER A 300 -5.17 -7.40 -4.09
C SER A 300 -6.53 -6.77 -3.71
N ASN A 301 -7.38 -7.48 -2.97
CA ASN A 301 -8.66 -6.95 -2.47
C ASN A 301 -8.55 -6.29 -1.07
N ILE A 302 -7.37 -6.27 -0.47
CA ILE A 302 -7.16 -5.83 0.92
C ILE A 302 -5.95 -4.91 1.04
N ASP A 303 -6.01 -4.01 2.01
CA ASP A 303 -4.91 -3.18 2.51
C ASP A 303 -4.09 -2.51 1.38
N GLN A 304 -2.76 -2.57 1.43
CA GLN A 304 -1.89 -1.95 0.42
C GLN A 304 -2.15 -2.48 -0.99
N GLY A 305 -2.45 -3.77 -1.12
CA GLY A 305 -2.77 -4.38 -2.41
C GLY A 305 -4.06 -3.82 -3.03
N TYR A 306 -5.03 -3.41 -2.21
CA TYR A 306 -6.21 -2.70 -2.69
C TYR A 306 -5.85 -1.34 -3.29
N ILE A 307 -4.92 -0.60 -2.66
CA ILE A 307 -4.46 0.70 -3.16
C ILE A 307 -3.73 0.55 -4.49
N VAL A 308 -2.78 -0.39 -4.60
CA VAL A 308 -2.08 -0.66 -5.88
C VAL A 308 -3.08 -0.98 -6.99
N ARG A 309 -4.05 -1.86 -6.69
CA ARG A 309 -5.12 -2.18 -7.63
C ARG A 309 -5.93 -0.94 -8.01
N ARG A 310 -6.33 -0.10 -7.06
CA ARG A 310 -7.11 1.12 -7.30
C ARG A 310 -6.36 2.07 -8.25
N LEU A 311 -5.07 2.29 -8.01
CA LEU A 311 -4.22 3.16 -8.84
C LEU A 311 -4.14 2.68 -10.29
N ILE A 312 -3.81 1.39 -10.49
CA ILE A 312 -3.71 0.79 -11.84
C ILE A 312 -5.05 0.89 -12.56
N ARG A 313 -6.15 0.52 -11.88
CA ARG A 313 -7.48 0.55 -12.48
C ARG A 313 -7.88 1.97 -12.88
N ARG A 314 -7.67 2.96 -12.02
CA ARG A 314 -8.00 4.36 -12.31
C ARG A 314 -7.18 4.88 -13.49
N ALA A 315 -5.89 4.56 -13.58
CA ALA A 315 -5.08 4.85 -14.77
C ALA A 315 -5.66 4.20 -16.04
N VAL A 316 -6.01 2.90 -16.00
CA VAL A 316 -6.62 2.20 -17.15
C VAL A 316 -7.95 2.84 -17.57
N ARG A 317 -8.78 3.26 -16.62
CA ARG A 317 -10.03 3.98 -16.90
C ARG A 317 -9.78 5.29 -17.64
N HIS A 318 -8.86 6.12 -17.15
CA HIS A 318 -8.50 7.38 -17.79
C HIS A 318 -7.88 7.15 -19.18
N ALA A 319 -7.06 6.12 -19.35
CA ALA A 319 -6.52 5.74 -20.66
C ALA A 319 -7.65 5.39 -21.67
N ARG A 320 -8.69 4.67 -21.24
CA ARG A 320 -9.87 4.40 -22.08
C ARG A 320 -10.61 5.67 -22.48
N ARG A 321 -10.71 6.67 -21.58
CA ARG A 321 -11.29 7.99 -21.92
C ARG A 321 -10.48 8.74 -22.97
N LEU A 322 -9.16 8.54 -22.99
CA LEU A 322 -8.26 9.08 -24.01
C LEU A 322 -8.28 8.30 -25.33
N GLY A 323 -9.04 7.19 -25.42
CA GLY A 323 -9.09 6.34 -26.61
C GLY A 323 -7.96 5.31 -26.70
N ILE A 324 -7.17 5.14 -25.65
CA ILE A 324 -6.14 4.10 -25.59
C ILE A 324 -6.82 2.76 -25.36
N GLU A 325 -6.83 1.87 -26.35
CA GLU A 325 -7.44 0.53 -26.28
C GLU A 325 -6.45 -0.61 -26.01
N LEU A 326 -5.18 -0.43 -26.40
CA LEU A 326 -4.13 -1.42 -26.21
C LEU A 326 -3.64 -1.48 -24.76
N GLU A 327 -3.02 -2.60 -24.39
CA GLU A 327 -2.33 -2.71 -23.10
C GLU A 327 -1.12 -1.76 -23.08
N PHE A 328 -1.01 -0.93 -22.04
CA PHE A 328 -0.01 0.13 -21.97
C PHE A 328 0.73 0.22 -20.63
N THR A 329 0.18 -0.36 -19.56
CA THR A 329 0.72 -0.19 -18.19
C THR A 329 2.17 -0.69 -18.08
N ARG A 330 2.49 -1.82 -18.72
CA ARG A 330 3.86 -2.36 -18.81
C ARG A 330 4.83 -1.38 -19.48
N LYS A 331 4.39 -0.75 -20.58
CA LYS A 331 5.24 0.19 -21.33
C LYS A 331 5.55 1.43 -20.51
N ILE A 332 4.54 2.00 -19.87
CA ILE A 332 4.70 3.15 -18.96
C ILE A 332 5.59 2.80 -17.77
N ALA A 333 5.37 1.64 -17.13
CA ALA A 333 6.24 1.16 -16.05
C ALA A 333 7.70 1.04 -16.50
N GLY A 334 7.97 0.59 -17.73
CA GLY A 334 9.33 0.50 -18.28
C GLY A 334 10.02 1.86 -18.41
N ILE A 335 9.27 2.91 -18.79
CA ILE A 335 9.80 4.29 -18.83
C ILE A 335 10.12 4.77 -17.41
N ILE A 336 9.22 4.54 -16.46
CA ILE A 336 9.44 4.91 -15.05
C ILE A 336 10.67 4.19 -14.48
N ILE A 337 10.79 2.87 -14.68
CA ILE A 337 11.96 2.11 -14.23
C ILE A 337 13.24 2.71 -14.82
N LYS A 338 13.27 2.97 -16.13
CA LYS A 338 14.43 3.60 -16.78
C LYS A 338 14.80 4.96 -16.15
N ASN A 339 13.81 5.81 -15.87
CA ASN A 339 14.05 7.16 -15.37
C ASN A 339 14.54 7.19 -13.91
N TYR A 340 14.30 6.12 -13.14
CA TYR A 340 14.58 6.09 -11.70
C TYR A 340 15.62 5.04 -11.27
N SER A 341 15.98 4.06 -12.10
CA SER A 341 16.84 2.93 -11.70
C SER A 341 18.28 3.33 -11.34
N ASP A 342 18.77 4.47 -11.83
CA ASP A 342 20.09 4.99 -11.45
C ASP A 342 20.18 5.32 -9.95
N PHE A 343 19.05 5.70 -9.34
CA PHE A 343 18.98 6.04 -7.91
C PHE A 343 18.26 4.96 -7.09
N TYR A 344 17.25 4.32 -7.66
CA TYR A 344 16.45 3.26 -7.04
C TYR A 344 16.67 1.93 -7.77
N THR A 345 17.79 1.28 -7.47
CA THR A 345 18.19 0.03 -8.16
C THR A 345 17.16 -1.08 -7.99
N GLU A 346 16.39 -1.08 -6.89
CA GLU A 346 15.33 -2.05 -6.65
C GLU A 346 14.26 -2.10 -7.76
N LEU A 347 14.05 -1.01 -8.49
CA LEU A 347 13.09 -0.98 -9.61
C LEU A 347 13.58 -1.84 -10.78
N ALA A 348 14.88 -1.80 -11.08
CA ALA A 348 15.50 -2.65 -12.08
C ALA A 348 15.53 -4.11 -11.60
N ASP A 349 15.90 -4.34 -10.34
CA ASP A 349 15.95 -5.68 -9.74
C ASP A 349 14.58 -6.37 -9.77
N ASN A 350 13.50 -5.61 -9.56
CA ASN A 350 12.12 -6.11 -9.54
C ASN A 350 11.35 -5.89 -10.86
N GLN A 351 12.02 -5.54 -11.96
CA GLN A 351 11.37 -5.16 -13.22
C GLN A 351 10.36 -6.20 -13.72
N GLU A 352 10.72 -7.48 -13.73
CA GLU A 352 9.81 -8.54 -14.23
C GLU A 352 8.57 -8.69 -13.36
N LYS A 353 8.70 -8.59 -12.02
CA LYS A 353 7.56 -8.60 -11.10
C LYS A 353 6.62 -7.42 -11.36
N ILE A 354 7.17 -6.22 -11.57
CA ILE A 354 6.41 -5.01 -11.90
C ILE A 354 5.64 -5.22 -13.21
N PHE A 355 6.32 -5.69 -14.26
CA PHE A 355 5.70 -5.94 -15.55
C PHE A 355 4.59 -6.99 -15.48
N GLU A 356 4.81 -8.10 -14.79
CA GLU A 356 3.81 -9.17 -14.64
C GLU A 356 2.55 -8.67 -13.94
N GLU A 357 2.69 -8.02 -12.78
CA GLU A 357 1.54 -7.59 -11.99
C GLU A 357 0.78 -6.42 -12.62
N MET A 358 1.48 -5.49 -13.29
CA MET A 358 0.85 -4.41 -14.07
C MET A 358 0.00 -4.97 -15.22
N SER A 359 0.60 -5.82 -16.07
CA SER A 359 -0.11 -6.43 -17.21
C SER A 359 -1.28 -7.29 -16.76
N LYS A 360 -1.11 -8.08 -15.71
CA LYS A 360 -2.14 -8.97 -15.17
C LYS A 360 -3.35 -8.20 -14.65
N GLU A 361 -3.14 -7.14 -13.86
CA GLU A 361 -4.24 -6.33 -13.34
C GLU A 361 -4.91 -5.51 -14.47
N GLU A 362 -4.15 -4.97 -15.42
CA GLU A 362 -4.71 -4.29 -16.61
C GLU A 362 -5.59 -5.21 -17.45
N ALA A 363 -5.11 -6.42 -17.77
CA ALA A 363 -5.84 -7.40 -18.56
C ALA A 363 -7.11 -7.90 -17.84
N GLN A 364 -7.03 -8.10 -16.52
CA GLN A 364 -8.18 -8.48 -15.70
C GLN A 364 -9.21 -7.35 -15.67
N PHE A 365 -8.76 -6.13 -15.39
CA PHE A 365 -9.66 -5.00 -15.19
C PHE A 365 -10.27 -4.50 -16.50
N SER A 366 -9.54 -4.52 -17.61
CA SER A 366 -10.07 -4.11 -18.93
C SER A 366 -11.35 -4.87 -19.31
N LYS A 367 -11.40 -6.17 -19.02
CA LYS A 367 -12.60 -7.00 -19.24
C LYS A 367 -13.77 -6.58 -18.35
N THR A 368 -13.48 -6.24 -17.09
CA THR A 368 -14.47 -5.75 -16.13
C THR A 368 -14.97 -4.36 -16.49
N LEU A 369 -14.07 -3.44 -16.85
CA LEU A 369 -14.37 -2.06 -17.24
C LEU A 369 -15.30 -2.02 -18.45
N ASN A 370 -14.96 -2.73 -19.53
CA ASN A 370 -15.78 -2.75 -20.74
C ASN A 370 -17.21 -3.26 -20.47
N LYS A 371 -17.34 -4.28 -19.62
CA LYS A 371 -18.66 -4.80 -19.21
C LYS A 371 -19.40 -3.80 -18.33
N GLY A 372 -18.71 -3.21 -17.35
CA GLY A 372 -19.26 -2.23 -16.41
C GLY A 372 -19.79 -0.99 -17.13
N LEU A 373 -18.99 -0.39 -18.02
CA LEU A 373 -19.38 0.78 -18.82
C LEU A 373 -20.58 0.48 -19.73
N ALA A 374 -20.61 -0.69 -20.38
CA ALA A 374 -21.75 -1.09 -21.20
C ALA A 374 -23.06 -1.18 -20.38
N VAL A 375 -22.98 -1.73 -19.16
CA VAL A 375 -24.13 -1.80 -18.25
C VAL A 375 -24.51 -0.41 -17.74
N LEU A 376 -23.54 0.42 -17.38
CA LEU A 376 -23.77 1.79 -16.91
C LEU A 376 -24.47 2.64 -17.97
N HIS A 377 -23.95 2.67 -19.19
CA HIS A 377 -24.55 3.43 -20.28
C HIS A 377 -25.96 2.94 -20.64
N LYS A 378 -26.21 1.64 -20.55
CA LYS A 378 -27.54 1.07 -20.81
C LYS A 378 -28.59 1.50 -19.77
N ASN A 379 -28.19 1.74 -18.52
CA ASN A 379 -29.10 2.01 -17.40
C ASN A 379 -29.01 3.46 -16.89
N ILE A 380 -28.29 4.34 -17.60
CA ILE A 380 -28.02 5.72 -17.18
C ILE A 380 -29.30 6.55 -16.91
N SER A 381 -30.39 6.24 -17.61
CA SER A 381 -31.69 6.90 -17.47
C SER A 381 -32.52 6.40 -16.28
N SER A 382 -32.10 5.33 -15.61
CA SER A 382 -32.86 4.65 -14.56
C SER A 382 -31.93 4.06 -13.50
N ILE A 383 -31.03 4.89 -12.97
CA ILE A 383 -30.09 4.50 -11.91
C ILE A 383 -30.84 4.37 -10.59
N SER A 384 -30.86 3.17 -10.02
CA SER A 384 -31.40 2.91 -8.68
C SER A 384 -30.44 3.39 -7.59
N ASP A 385 -30.94 3.62 -6.37
CA ASP A 385 -30.10 4.00 -5.22
C ASP A 385 -29.03 2.94 -4.89
N ASN A 386 -29.27 1.68 -5.28
CA ASN A 386 -28.35 0.56 -5.05
C ASN A 386 -27.47 0.23 -6.26
N PHE A 387 -27.56 1.00 -7.36
CA PHE A 387 -26.93 0.68 -8.63
C PHE A 387 -25.41 0.49 -8.52
N CYS A 388 -24.75 1.33 -7.69
CA CYS A 388 -23.32 1.21 -7.41
C CYS A 388 -22.97 -0.17 -6.80
N PHE A 389 -23.78 -0.63 -5.84
CA PHE A 389 -23.61 -1.96 -5.26
C PHE A 389 -23.95 -3.08 -6.26
N GLU A 390 -24.97 -2.92 -7.10
CA GLU A 390 -25.33 -3.92 -8.12
C GLU A 390 -24.20 -4.11 -9.15
N LEU A 391 -23.59 -3.00 -9.59
CA LEU A 391 -22.44 -3.00 -10.50
C LEU A 391 -21.24 -3.72 -9.89
N PHE A 392 -20.95 -3.42 -8.62
CA PHE A 392 -19.88 -4.09 -7.87
C PHE A 392 -20.16 -5.58 -7.66
N ALA A 393 -21.32 -5.94 -7.10
CA ALA A 393 -21.64 -7.30 -6.69
C ALA A 393 -21.80 -8.25 -7.89
N THR A 394 -22.32 -7.75 -9.02
CA THR A 394 -22.63 -8.58 -10.19
C THR A 394 -21.51 -8.58 -11.22
N TYR A 395 -20.91 -7.42 -11.49
CA TYR A 395 -19.95 -7.25 -12.59
C TYR A 395 -18.53 -7.01 -12.09
N GLY A 396 -18.32 -6.87 -10.77
CA GLY A 396 -17.03 -6.56 -10.18
C GLY A 396 -16.56 -5.13 -10.48
N PHE A 397 -17.47 -4.25 -10.91
CA PHE A 397 -17.14 -2.88 -11.28
C PHE A 397 -16.96 -2.03 -10.01
N PRO A 398 -15.78 -1.45 -9.75
CA PRO A 398 -15.51 -0.79 -8.48
C PRO A 398 -16.45 0.38 -8.17
N PRO A 399 -16.84 0.59 -6.89
CA PRO A 399 -17.76 1.66 -6.52
C PRO A 399 -17.17 3.05 -6.80
N GLU A 400 -15.87 3.24 -6.56
CA GLU A 400 -15.18 4.51 -6.83
C GLU A 400 -15.26 4.88 -8.32
N MET A 401 -15.10 3.88 -9.20
CA MET A 401 -15.16 4.10 -10.64
C MET A 401 -16.58 4.36 -11.13
N THR A 402 -17.56 3.72 -10.51
CA THR A 402 -18.97 4.04 -10.77
C THR A 402 -19.24 5.51 -10.46
N ILE A 403 -18.79 6.00 -9.30
CA ILE A 403 -18.93 7.40 -8.90
C ILE A 403 -18.22 8.32 -9.90
N GLU A 404 -16.97 8.03 -10.26
CA GLU A 404 -16.24 8.87 -11.20
C GLU A 404 -16.88 8.91 -12.60
N GLU A 405 -17.56 7.84 -13.04
CA GLU A 405 -18.36 7.87 -14.28
C GLU A 405 -19.61 8.74 -14.15
N LEU A 406 -20.31 8.64 -13.01
CA LEU A 406 -21.50 9.46 -12.76
C LEU A 406 -21.15 10.95 -12.62
N GLU A 407 -19.98 11.27 -12.08
CA GLU A 407 -19.42 12.62 -12.08
C GLU A 407 -19.13 13.11 -13.50
N ALA A 408 -18.46 12.30 -14.32
CA ALA A 408 -18.16 12.63 -15.72
C ALA A 408 -19.43 12.86 -16.55
N LEU A 409 -20.53 12.18 -16.23
CA LEU A 409 -21.84 12.33 -16.87
C LEU A 409 -22.66 13.49 -16.28
N GLY A 410 -22.15 14.21 -15.27
CA GLY A 410 -22.83 15.34 -14.63
C GLY A 410 -24.00 14.96 -13.72
N LEU A 411 -24.10 13.67 -13.35
CA LEU A 411 -25.12 13.10 -12.46
C LEU A 411 -24.76 13.29 -10.98
N ILE A 412 -23.45 13.36 -10.68
CA ILE A 412 -22.91 13.77 -9.38
C ILE A 412 -22.24 15.13 -9.57
N ARG A 413 -22.50 16.08 -8.65
CA ARG A 413 -22.04 17.46 -8.76
C ARG A 413 -21.32 17.97 -7.53
N ASN A 414 -21.33 17.22 -6.43
CA ASN A 414 -20.69 17.63 -5.18
C ASN A 414 -20.32 16.44 -4.29
N ALA A 415 -19.43 16.71 -3.33
CA ALA A 415 -18.94 15.73 -2.36
C ALA A 415 -20.06 15.10 -1.51
N SER A 416 -21.15 15.83 -1.23
CA SER A 416 -22.27 15.29 -0.45
C SER A 416 -23.01 14.16 -1.21
N GLN A 417 -23.15 14.30 -2.54
CA GLN A 417 -23.75 13.25 -3.38
C GLN A 417 -22.83 12.02 -3.48
N LYS A 418 -21.52 12.23 -3.67
CA LYS A 418 -20.51 11.16 -3.65
C LYS A 418 -20.55 10.38 -2.33
N LYS A 419 -20.56 11.10 -1.20
CA LYS A 419 -20.66 10.51 0.14
C LYS A 419 -21.96 9.70 0.32
N SER A 420 -23.10 10.25 -0.09
CA SER A 420 -24.39 9.55 -0.01
C SER A 420 -24.40 8.23 -0.79
N ILE A 421 -23.86 8.22 -2.02
CA ILE A 421 -23.77 7.01 -2.85
C ILE A 421 -22.85 5.96 -2.20
N MET A 422 -21.72 6.38 -1.64
CA MET A 422 -20.82 5.48 -0.90
C MET A 422 -21.45 4.92 0.36
N GLU A 423 -22.17 5.74 1.13
CA GLU A 423 -22.91 5.28 2.31
C GLU A 423 -23.98 4.24 1.94
N GLN A 424 -24.72 4.44 0.85
CA GLN A 424 -25.66 3.44 0.34
C GLN A 424 -24.96 2.16 -0.10
N PHE A 425 -23.84 2.28 -0.81
CA PHE A 425 -23.01 1.14 -1.18
C PHE A 425 -22.58 0.34 0.06
N GLU A 426 -22.07 1.00 1.10
CA GLU A 426 -21.63 0.36 2.34
C GLU A 426 -22.77 -0.35 3.07
N ILE A 427 -23.95 0.27 3.13
CA ILE A 427 -25.16 -0.33 3.71
C ILE A 427 -25.50 -1.63 2.96
N CYS A 428 -25.55 -1.59 1.63
CA CYS A 428 -25.84 -2.77 0.81
C CYS A 428 -24.74 -3.84 0.93
N PHE A 429 -23.47 -3.43 0.94
CA PHE A 429 -22.33 -4.32 1.08
C PHE A 429 -22.31 -5.01 2.43
N LYS A 430 -22.56 -4.28 3.52
CA LYS A 430 -22.67 -4.84 4.87
C LYS A 430 -23.84 -5.83 4.97
N LYS A 431 -25.02 -5.49 4.44
CA LYS A 431 -26.16 -6.43 4.34
C LYS A 431 -25.79 -7.69 3.56
N HIS A 432 -25.06 -7.55 2.46
CA HIS A 432 -24.60 -8.70 1.66
C HIS A 432 -23.58 -9.55 2.40
N GLN A 433 -22.65 -8.93 3.15
CA GLN A 433 -21.72 -9.64 4.04
C GLN A 433 -22.46 -10.37 5.15
N GLU A 434 -23.43 -9.74 5.80
CA GLU A 434 -24.26 -10.35 6.85
C GLU A 434 -25.08 -11.52 6.31
N LEU A 435 -25.69 -11.39 5.12
CA LEU A 435 -26.38 -12.49 4.44
C LEU A 435 -25.42 -13.64 4.09
N SER A 436 -24.22 -13.31 3.63
CA SER A 436 -23.17 -14.29 3.35
C SER A 436 -22.68 -14.96 4.63
N ARG A 437 -22.58 -14.23 5.75
CA ARG A 437 -22.22 -14.72 7.09
C ARG A 437 -23.32 -15.56 7.72
N ALA A 438 -24.58 -15.17 7.64
CA ALA A 438 -25.72 -15.94 8.14
C ALA A 438 -25.94 -17.21 7.30
N GLY A 439 -25.74 -17.12 5.98
CA GLY A 439 -25.71 -18.27 5.08
C GLY A 439 -24.50 -19.17 5.32
N ALA A 440 -23.39 -18.60 5.79
CA ALA A 440 -22.21 -19.31 6.26
C ALA A 440 -22.47 -19.99 7.61
N GLU A 441 -22.94 -19.31 8.65
CA GLU A 441 -23.26 -19.90 9.97
C GLU A 441 -24.29 -21.03 9.86
N LYS A 442 -25.32 -20.89 9.03
CA LYS A 442 -26.25 -21.99 8.71
C LYS A 442 -25.62 -23.13 7.89
N LYS A 443 -24.53 -22.88 7.15
CA LYS A 443 -23.73 -23.90 6.42
C LYS A 443 -22.52 -24.44 7.21
N PHE A 444 -22.12 -23.77 8.30
CA PHE A 444 -20.91 -24.03 9.10
C PHE A 444 -21.24 -24.43 10.55
N ALA A 445 -22.50 -24.75 10.86
CA ALA A 445 -22.88 -25.46 12.08
C ALA A 445 -22.18 -26.83 12.27
N GLY A 446 -21.33 -27.26 11.32
CA GLY A 446 -20.48 -28.46 11.39
C GLY A 446 -18.97 -28.18 11.50
N GLY A 447 -18.53 -27.00 11.98
CA GLY A 447 -17.13 -26.83 12.39
C GLY A 447 -16.76 -27.73 13.59
N LEU A 448 -15.47 -27.79 13.95
CA LEU A 448 -14.79 -28.62 14.99
C LEU A 448 -15.51 -28.86 16.35
N ALA A 449 -16.67 -28.26 16.60
CA ALA A 449 -17.57 -28.55 17.71
C ALA A 449 -18.42 -29.83 17.50
N ASP A 450 -18.57 -30.33 16.27
CA ASP A 450 -19.26 -31.60 16.00
C ASP A 450 -18.25 -32.77 16.01
N HIS A 451 -18.32 -33.60 17.06
CA HIS A 451 -17.49 -34.79 17.24
C HIS A 451 -18.19 -36.08 16.78
N SER A 452 -19.19 -35.99 15.91
CA SER A 452 -19.82 -37.17 15.33
C SER A 452 -18.82 -38.07 14.61
N VAL A 453 -19.18 -39.35 14.50
CA VAL A 453 -18.36 -40.38 13.84
C VAL A 453 -18.13 -40.01 12.36
N GLU A 454 -19.13 -39.44 11.71
CA GLU A 454 -19.09 -38.99 10.32
C GLU A 454 -18.09 -37.84 10.12
N VAL A 455 -18.14 -36.82 10.98
CA VAL A 455 -17.19 -35.69 10.93
C VAL A 455 -15.77 -36.17 11.17
N THR A 456 -15.56 -37.09 12.11
CA THR A 456 -14.25 -37.69 12.42
C THR A 456 -13.64 -38.44 11.21
N LYS A 457 -14.48 -39.20 10.47
CA LYS A 457 -14.06 -39.87 9.23
C LYS A 457 -13.69 -38.88 8.14
N LEU A 458 -14.53 -37.87 7.91
CA LEU A 458 -14.29 -36.83 6.91
C LEU A 458 -13.07 -35.96 7.26
N HIS A 459 -12.77 -35.79 8.54
CA HIS A 459 -11.55 -35.12 8.97
C HIS A 459 -10.32 -35.90 8.53
N THR A 460 -10.26 -37.19 8.85
CA THR A 460 -9.13 -38.04 8.43
C THR A 460 -9.01 -38.11 6.90
N ALA A 461 -10.14 -38.13 6.18
CA ALA A 461 -10.16 -38.09 4.72
C ALA A 461 -9.58 -36.78 4.15
N THR A 462 -9.72 -35.66 4.88
CA THR A 462 -9.17 -34.36 4.47
C THR A 462 -7.63 -34.41 4.40
N HIS A 463 -6.98 -35.07 5.36
CA HIS A 463 -5.52 -35.23 5.40
C HIS A 463 -5.02 -36.15 4.27
N LEU A 464 -5.72 -37.26 4.04
CA LEU A 464 -5.42 -38.15 2.91
C LEU A 464 -5.55 -37.40 1.58
N LEU A 465 -6.61 -36.60 1.41
CA LEU A 465 -6.84 -35.78 0.22
C LEU A 465 -5.73 -34.73 0.04
N HIS A 466 -5.35 -34.03 1.10
CA HIS A 466 -4.31 -32.98 1.04
C HIS A 466 -2.99 -33.54 0.53
N GLN A 467 -2.53 -34.66 1.13
CA GLN A 467 -1.31 -35.32 0.68
C GLN A 467 -1.44 -35.88 -0.74
N ALA A 468 -2.59 -36.49 -1.09
CA ALA A 468 -2.81 -37.00 -2.44
C ALA A 468 -2.76 -35.89 -3.50
N LEU A 469 -3.30 -34.71 -3.20
CA LEU A 469 -3.21 -33.54 -4.08
C LEU A 469 -1.76 -33.09 -4.26
N ARG A 470 -0.97 -33.04 -3.18
CA ARG A 470 0.47 -32.71 -3.25
C ARG A 470 1.25 -33.72 -4.10
N ASN A 471 0.93 -35.01 -3.98
CA ASN A 471 1.56 -36.08 -4.76
C ASN A 471 1.23 -36.01 -6.27
N VAL A 472 0.03 -35.51 -6.63
CA VAL A 472 -0.42 -35.47 -8.02
C VAL A 472 -0.11 -34.14 -8.70
N LEU A 473 -0.27 -33.03 -7.99
CA LEU A 473 -0.18 -31.68 -8.55
C LEU A 473 1.16 -31.00 -8.23
N GLY A 474 1.78 -31.31 -7.08
CA GLY A 474 3.05 -30.73 -6.66
C GLY A 474 3.01 -30.11 -5.26
N ASN A 475 4.20 -29.78 -4.75
CA ASN A 475 4.38 -29.26 -3.38
C ASN A 475 3.85 -27.84 -3.15
N HIS A 476 3.48 -27.12 -4.21
CA HIS A 476 2.85 -25.79 -4.13
C HIS A 476 1.39 -25.83 -3.66
N VAL A 477 0.80 -27.03 -3.59
CA VAL A 477 -0.53 -27.24 -3.01
C VAL A 477 -0.47 -27.04 -1.51
N GLU A 478 -1.08 -25.97 -1.05
CA GLU A 478 -1.26 -25.62 0.35
C GLU A 478 -2.75 -25.46 0.64
N GLN A 479 -3.17 -25.91 1.83
CA GLN A 479 -4.52 -25.67 2.30
C GLN A 479 -4.79 -24.16 2.46
N LYS A 480 -5.80 -23.64 1.75
CA LYS A 480 -6.30 -22.26 1.87
C LYS A 480 -7.65 -22.18 2.59
N GLY A 481 -8.30 -23.31 2.82
CA GLY A 481 -9.53 -23.40 3.62
C GLY A 481 -10.04 -24.83 3.72
N SER A 482 -10.71 -25.16 4.83
CA SER A 482 -11.36 -26.46 4.99
C SER A 482 -12.69 -26.29 5.72
N ASN A 483 -13.68 -27.10 5.36
CA ASN A 483 -14.93 -27.22 6.09
C ASN A 483 -15.47 -28.64 5.97
N ILE A 484 -15.76 -29.24 7.11
CA ILE A 484 -16.39 -30.55 7.20
C ILE A 484 -17.82 -30.34 7.70
N THR A 485 -18.73 -31.20 7.27
CA THR A 485 -20.06 -31.39 7.88
C THR A 485 -20.26 -32.89 8.05
N ASN A 486 -21.33 -33.28 8.71
CA ASN A 486 -21.81 -34.67 8.79
C ASN A 486 -22.16 -35.31 7.43
N GLU A 487 -22.23 -34.54 6.34
CA GLU A 487 -22.56 -35.04 5.00
C GLU A 487 -21.39 -35.05 4.01
N ARG A 488 -20.44 -34.10 4.15
CA ARG A 488 -19.35 -33.89 3.18
C ARG A 488 -18.17 -33.13 3.77
N LEU A 489 -17.02 -33.23 3.11
CA LEU A 489 -15.91 -32.29 3.28
C LEU A 489 -15.83 -31.32 2.11
N ARG A 490 -15.27 -30.14 2.38
CA ARG A 490 -14.87 -29.10 1.42
C ARG A 490 -13.42 -28.75 1.71
N PHE A 491 -12.56 -28.86 0.71
CA PHE A 491 -11.15 -28.58 0.82
C PHE A 491 -10.73 -27.57 -0.25
N ASP A 492 -10.19 -26.43 0.18
CA ASP A 492 -9.74 -25.33 -0.67
C ASP A 492 -8.21 -25.29 -0.64
N PHE A 493 -7.57 -25.25 -1.81
CA PHE A 493 -6.12 -25.38 -1.95
C PHE A 493 -5.54 -24.49 -3.04
N SER A 494 -4.27 -24.09 -2.90
CA SER A 494 -3.55 -23.32 -3.91
C SER A 494 -3.25 -24.17 -5.14
N HIS A 495 -3.84 -23.79 -6.26
CA HIS A 495 -3.55 -24.34 -7.57
C HIS A 495 -4.12 -23.39 -8.64
N PRO A 496 -3.31 -22.87 -9.58
CA PRO A 496 -3.78 -21.86 -10.53
C PRO A 496 -4.75 -22.42 -11.58
N GLU A 497 -4.58 -23.69 -11.95
CA GLU A 497 -5.29 -24.31 -13.06
C GLU A 497 -6.48 -25.16 -12.60
N LYS A 498 -7.38 -25.50 -13.53
CA LYS A 498 -8.44 -26.47 -13.28
C LYS A 498 -7.84 -27.87 -13.32
N MET A 499 -8.16 -28.71 -12.34
CA MET A 499 -7.72 -30.10 -12.36
C MET A 499 -8.33 -30.84 -13.56
N THR A 500 -7.51 -31.62 -14.26
CA THR A 500 -7.99 -32.52 -15.32
C THR A 500 -8.78 -33.67 -14.71
N ASP A 501 -9.57 -34.35 -15.55
CA ASP A 501 -10.34 -35.51 -15.10
C ASP A 501 -9.42 -36.66 -14.65
N GLU A 502 -8.28 -36.85 -15.33
CA GLU A 502 -7.26 -37.82 -14.96
C GLU A 502 -6.62 -37.49 -13.61
N GLN A 503 -6.32 -36.22 -13.33
CA GLN A 503 -5.77 -35.79 -12.05
C GLN A 503 -6.77 -36.09 -10.92
N LYS A 504 -8.06 -35.80 -11.11
CA LYS A 504 -9.10 -36.10 -10.10
C LYS A 504 -9.22 -37.60 -9.85
N ILE A 505 -9.23 -38.42 -10.90
CA ILE A 505 -9.26 -39.89 -10.78
C ILE A 505 -8.02 -40.39 -10.03
N LYS A 506 -6.84 -39.84 -10.33
CA LYS A 506 -5.59 -40.23 -9.68
C LYS A 506 -5.58 -39.89 -8.19
N VAL A 507 -6.04 -38.69 -7.82
CA VAL A 507 -6.18 -38.26 -6.42
C VAL A 507 -7.16 -39.17 -5.67
N GLU A 508 -8.35 -39.41 -6.24
CA GLU A 508 -9.36 -40.28 -5.64
C GLU A 508 -8.83 -41.71 -5.46
N LYS A 509 -8.12 -42.24 -6.45
CA LYS A 509 -7.48 -43.56 -6.38
C LYS A 509 -6.46 -43.63 -5.25
N ILE A 510 -5.57 -42.64 -5.12
CA ILE A 510 -4.56 -42.60 -4.06
C ILE A 510 -5.22 -42.63 -2.68
N VAL A 511 -6.25 -41.80 -2.45
CA VAL A 511 -6.95 -41.78 -1.16
C VAL A 511 -7.58 -43.14 -0.85
N ASN A 512 -8.26 -43.76 -1.82
CA ASN A 512 -8.86 -45.08 -1.64
C ASN A 512 -7.82 -46.19 -1.43
N ASP A 513 -6.66 -46.11 -2.08
CA ASP A 513 -5.55 -47.05 -1.86
C ASP A 513 -5.04 -46.96 -0.40
N GLN A 514 -4.94 -45.76 0.16
CA GLN A 514 -4.57 -45.58 1.58
C GLN A 514 -5.66 -46.04 2.56
N ILE A 515 -6.93 -45.89 2.20
CA ILE A 515 -8.05 -46.44 2.98
C ILE A 515 -7.97 -47.97 3.00
N LYS A 516 -7.72 -48.60 1.83
CA LYS A 516 -7.58 -50.05 1.69
C LYS A 516 -6.35 -50.60 2.41
N ALA A 517 -5.27 -49.82 2.51
CA ALA A 517 -4.07 -50.18 3.26
C ALA A 517 -4.28 -50.24 4.78
N ALA A 518 -5.43 -49.77 5.29
CA ALA A 518 -5.78 -49.82 6.72
C ALA A 518 -4.68 -49.24 7.63
N LEU A 519 -4.22 -48.03 7.31
CA LEU A 519 -3.14 -47.37 8.02
C LEU A 519 -3.58 -46.93 9.42
N PRO A 520 -2.73 -47.10 10.45
CA PRO A 520 -3.00 -46.56 11.78
C PRO A 520 -2.92 -45.03 11.75
N VAL A 521 -3.70 -44.38 12.60
CA VAL A 521 -3.66 -42.93 12.81
C VAL A 521 -3.26 -42.66 14.26
N SER A 522 -2.22 -41.86 14.45
CA SER A 522 -1.65 -41.54 15.77
C SER A 522 -1.33 -40.05 15.86
N PHE A 523 -1.11 -39.54 17.06
CA PHE A 523 -0.61 -38.18 17.25
C PHE A 523 0.44 -38.12 18.35
N GLU A 524 1.32 -37.15 18.24
CA GLU A 524 2.28 -36.76 19.28
C GLU A 524 2.15 -35.26 19.57
N GLU A 525 2.35 -34.86 20.83
CA GLU A 525 2.48 -33.46 21.20
C GLU A 525 3.95 -33.05 21.17
N MET A 526 4.27 -32.01 20.40
CA MET A 526 5.64 -31.51 20.24
C MET A 526 5.64 -30.00 20.00
N THR A 527 6.81 -29.39 20.04
CA THR A 527 6.95 -27.96 19.71
C THR A 527 6.80 -27.73 18.20
N VAL A 528 6.47 -26.50 17.81
CA VAL A 528 6.38 -26.10 16.40
C VAL A 528 7.72 -26.32 15.65
N ALA A 529 8.85 -26.10 16.33
CA ALA A 529 10.18 -26.34 15.77
C ALA A 529 10.44 -27.84 15.50
N GLU A 530 10.04 -28.72 16.41
CA GLU A 530 10.14 -30.17 16.23
C GLU A 530 9.22 -30.67 15.11
N ALA A 531 8.00 -30.14 15.03
CA ALA A 531 7.05 -30.46 13.96
C ALA A 531 7.61 -30.10 12.57
N LYS A 532 8.22 -28.90 12.43
CA LYS A 532 8.93 -28.50 11.20
C LYS A 532 10.07 -29.46 10.86
N LYS A 533 10.87 -29.86 11.85
CA LYS A 533 12.01 -30.77 11.65
C LYS A 533 11.56 -32.17 11.19
N LYS A 534 10.39 -32.64 11.64
CA LYS A 534 9.78 -33.90 11.19
C LYS A 534 9.07 -33.80 9.82
N GLY A 535 9.03 -32.61 9.20
CA GLY A 535 8.38 -32.40 7.91
C GLY A 535 6.85 -32.34 7.97
N ALA A 536 6.27 -32.04 9.14
CA ALA A 536 4.83 -31.90 9.28
C ALA A 536 4.31 -30.71 8.45
N ILE A 537 3.13 -30.85 7.86
CA ILE A 537 2.47 -29.79 7.11
C ILE A 537 1.55 -29.02 8.07
N GLY A 538 1.58 -27.70 8.02
CA GLY A 538 0.73 -26.85 8.85
C GLY A 538 0.97 -25.37 8.61
N LEU A 539 0.03 -24.53 9.05
CA LEU A 539 0.29 -23.10 9.19
C LEU A 539 1.26 -22.94 10.35
N PHE A 540 2.38 -22.24 10.15
CA PHE A 540 3.42 -22.09 11.18
C PHE A 540 3.46 -20.69 11.80
N GLU A 541 2.47 -19.86 11.47
CA GLU A 541 2.36 -18.47 11.90
C GLU A 541 1.54 -18.37 13.19
N SER A 542 2.20 -17.87 14.25
CA SER A 542 1.74 -17.22 15.51
C SER A 542 0.49 -17.72 16.29
N LYS A 543 -0.26 -18.71 15.82
CA LYS A 543 -1.52 -19.17 16.44
C LYS A 543 -1.41 -20.40 17.34
N TYR A 544 -0.22 -20.96 17.50
CA TYR A 544 -0.02 -22.18 18.27
C TYR A 544 0.64 -21.86 19.60
N GLY A 545 0.09 -22.39 20.71
CA GLY A 545 0.76 -22.36 22.00
C GLY A 545 2.09 -23.15 21.99
N ASP A 546 2.78 -23.20 23.13
CA ASP A 546 4.13 -23.79 23.24
C ASP A 546 4.25 -25.24 22.72
N LYS A 547 3.14 -25.99 22.64
CA LYS A 547 3.06 -27.34 22.07
C LYS A 547 1.86 -27.49 21.13
N VAL A 548 2.06 -28.27 20.05
CA VAL A 548 1.06 -28.62 19.04
C VAL A 548 0.88 -30.13 18.94
N LYS A 549 -0.32 -30.56 18.57
CA LYS A 549 -0.60 -31.95 18.19
C LYS A 549 -0.27 -32.16 16.71
N VAL A 550 0.61 -33.11 16.44
CA VAL A 550 0.95 -33.55 15.08
C VAL A 550 0.34 -34.92 14.87
N TYR A 551 -0.62 -35.02 13.94
CA TYR A 551 -1.23 -36.28 13.55
C TYR A 551 -0.44 -36.91 12.40
N ALA A 552 -0.19 -38.21 12.51
CA ALA A 552 0.44 -39.03 11.48
C ALA A 552 -0.52 -40.14 11.05
N ILE A 553 -0.69 -40.30 9.73
CA ILE A 553 -1.44 -41.37 9.10
C ILE A 553 -0.44 -42.34 8.46
N GLY A 554 -0.29 -43.52 9.05
CA GLY A 554 0.77 -44.48 8.76
C GLY A 554 1.55 -44.85 10.03
N ASP A 555 2.33 -45.92 9.98
CA ASP A 555 3.16 -46.35 11.11
C ASP A 555 4.37 -45.41 11.21
N SER A 556 4.46 -44.60 12.26
CA SER A 556 5.55 -43.64 12.48
C SER A 556 6.87 -44.29 12.90
N SER A 557 6.84 -45.57 13.30
CA SER A 557 8.04 -46.36 13.63
C SER A 557 8.68 -47.01 12.40
N LYS A 558 7.98 -46.96 11.27
CA LYS A 558 8.44 -47.40 9.96
C LYS A 558 8.41 -46.19 9.04
N ASP A 559 9.24 -46.14 8.00
CA ASP A 559 9.26 -44.99 7.08
C ASP A 559 8.06 -45.03 6.10
N THR A 560 6.85 -45.10 6.66
CA THR A 560 5.59 -45.42 5.98
C THR A 560 4.47 -44.44 6.31
N VAL A 561 4.83 -43.25 6.82
CA VAL A 561 3.87 -42.17 7.07
C VAL A 561 3.44 -41.58 5.74
N PHE A 562 2.15 -41.66 5.45
CA PHE A 562 1.57 -41.08 4.26
C PHE A 562 1.37 -39.57 4.42
N SER A 563 0.70 -39.14 5.51
CA SER A 563 0.44 -37.73 5.82
C SER A 563 0.85 -37.44 7.27
N MET A 564 1.45 -36.28 7.48
CA MET A 564 1.82 -35.76 8.80
C MET A 564 1.46 -34.28 8.87
N GLU A 565 0.51 -33.91 9.72
CA GLU A 565 -0.02 -32.52 9.76
C GLU A 565 -0.28 -32.06 11.19
N ILE A 566 -0.10 -30.75 11.44
CA ILE A 566 -0.52 -30.13 12.70
C ILE A 566 -2.05 -30.02 12.70
N CYS A 567 -2.71 -30.72 13.62
CA CYS A 567 -4.17 -30.72 13.70
C CYS A 567 -4.65 -30.91 15.14
N GLY A 568 -5.75 -30.23 15.50
CA GLY A 568 -6.38 -30.31 16.82
C GLY A 568 -7.74 -31.02 16.84
N GLY A 569 -8.24 -31.53 15.70
CA GLY A 569 -9.56 -32.14 15.63
C GLY A 569 -9.57 -33.67 15.80
N PRO A 570 -10.77 -34.28 15.87
CA PRO A 570 -10.90 -35.71 16.04
C PRO A 570 -10.50 -36.47 14.76
N HIS A 571 -9.86 -37.62 14.95
CA HIS A 571 -9.47 -38.53 13.87
C HIS A 571 -9.92 -39.97 14.17
N VAL A 572 -10.11 -40.77 13.12
CA VAL A 572 -10.34 -42.21 13.27
C VAL A 572 -9.06 -42.88 13.76
N LYS A 573 -9.13 -44.11 14.28
CA LYS A 573 -7.93 -44.85 14.70
C LYS A 573 -7.26 -45.54 13.52
N ASN A 574 -8.02 -45.85 12.48
CA ASN A 574 -7.52 -46.54 11.30
C ASN A 574 -8.22 -46.05 10.01
N THR A 575 -7.48 -45.89 8.92
CA THR A 575 -8.05 -45.40 7.64
C THR A 575 -9.13 -46.31 7.06
N SER A 576 -9.16 -47.59 7.40
CA SER A 576 -10.22 -48.53 6.98
C SER A 576 -11.61 -48.14 7.48
N GLU A 577 -11.71 -47.35 8.55
CA GLU A 577 -12.99 -46.86 9.09
C GLU A 577 -13.73 -45.91 8.12
N LEU A 578 -13.01 -45.32 7.15
CA LEU A 578 -13.59 -44.44 6.13
C LEU A 578 -14.39 -45.23 5.07
N LYS A 579 -14.11 -46.53 4.90
CA LYS A 579 -14.62 -47.44 3.86
C LYS A 579 -14.20 -47.05 2.43
N ASN A 580 -14.65 -45.90 1.92
CA ASN A 580 -14.30 -45.39 0.60
C ASN A 580 -14.30 -43.86 0.59
N PHE A 581 -13.76 -43.28 -0.48
CA PHE A 581 -13.69 -41.84 -0.69
C PHE A 581 -14.11 -41.48 -2.11
N LYS A 582 -14.90 -40.41 -2.27
CA LYS A 582 -15.33 -39.93 -3.58
C LYS A 582 -15.34 -38.42 -3.68
N ILE A 583 -14.74 -37.88 -4.74
CA ILE A 583 -14.81 -36.48 -5.13
C ILE A 583 -16.15 -36.24 -5.84
N LEU A 584 -16.97 -35.35 -5.30
CA LEU A 584 -18.24 -34.96 -5.89
C LEU A 584 -18.08 -33.85 -6.92
N LYS A 585 -17.24 -32.86 -6.60
CA LYS A 585 -17.04 -31.68 -7.46
C LYS A 585 -15.69 -31.04 -7.19
N GLU A 586 -15.12 -30.49 -8.24
CA GLU A 586 -13.98 -29.58 -8.22
C GLU A 586 -14.39 -28.27 -8.93
N GLU A 587 -14.11 -27.11 -8.32
CA GLU A 587 -14.47 -25.79 -8.85
C GLU A 587 -13.47 -24.70 -8.45
N ALA A 588 -13.40 -23.62 -9.23
CA ALA A 588 -12.63 -22.43 -8.85
C ALA A 588 -13.28 -21.77 -7.63
N CYS A 589 -12.48 -21.38 -6.63
CA CYS A 589 -12.94 -20.61 -5.48
C CYS A 589 -12.65 -19.12 -5.66
N SER A 590 -11.40 -18.80 -6.01
CA SER A 590 -10.90 -17.46 -6.33
C SER A 590 -9.64 -17.60 -7.21
N SER A 591 -9.05 -16.48 -7.64
CA SER A 591 -7.80 -16.52 -8.41
C SER A 591 -6.72 -17.32 -7.65
N GLY A 592 -6.14 -18.32 -8.31
CA GLY A 592 -5.10 -19.18 -7.72
C GLY A 592 -5.59 -20.24 -6.73
N ILE A 593 -6.90 -20.34 -6.44
CA ILE A 593 -7.45 -21.26 -5.42
C ILE A 593 -8.55 -22.15 -6.01
N ARG A 594 -8.40 -23.46 -5.83
CA ARG A 594 -9.36 -24.50 -6.22
C ARG A 594 -10.07 -25.08 -5.01
N ARG A 595 -11.26 -25.63 -5.22
CA ARG A 595 -12.11 -26.21 -4.18
C ARG A 595 -12.60 -27.60 -4.58
N ILE A 596 -12.36 -28.59 -3.74
CA ILE A 596 -12.93 -29.94 -3.83
C ILE A 596 -14.04 -30.11 -2.80
N LYS A 597 -15.14 -30.74 -3.19
CA LYS A 597 -16.14 -31.31 -2.27
C LYS A 597 -16.11 -32.83 -2.41
N ALA A 598 -16.04 -33.54 -1.29
CA ALA A 598 -15.93 -34.99 -1.27
C ALA A 598 -16.69 -35.63 -0.11
N VAL A 599 -16.89 -36.94 -0.18
CA VAL A 599 -17.63 -37.74 0.81
C VAL A 599 -16.88 -39.05 1.11
N VAL A 600 -17.23 -39.67 2.23
CA VAL A 600 -16.73 -41.00 2.62
C VAL A 600 -17.88 -41.94 2.96
N GLY A 601 -17.67 -43.24 2.77
CA GLY A 601 -18.60 -44.30 3.14
C GLY A 601 -19.82 -44.50 2.23
N LYS A 602 -19.82 -43.92 1.02
CA LYS A 602 -20.91 -44.02 0.04
C LYS A 602 -20.51 -44.74 -1.23
#